data_AF-A0A2V5ZRT3-F1
#
_entry.id   AF-A0A2V5ZRT3-F1
#
_cell.length_a   1.000
_cell.length_b   1.000
_cell.length_c   1.000
_cell.angle_alpha   90.00
_cell.angle_beta   90.00
_cell.angle_gamma   90.00
#
_symmetry.space_group_name_H-M   'P 1'
#
loop_
_entity.id
_entity.type
_entity.pdbx_description
1 polymer ?
#
loop_
_entity_poly.entity_id
_entity_poly.type
_entity_poly.pdbx_seq_one_letter_code
_entity_poly.pdbx_strand_id
1 'polypeptide(L)'
;GCVHRLFAGNAFAAYDVEHAFFGTSLGLDPDVAIPRGGHENHLRAINAIREVGGIAAAVREKVLTSGIMHACVEHDVDIVLIGAVGDEGPIPGVTTDVIECEKILRTKLRDVTHVMLLATLRYSLALGAFLTNNVKTVCVDIDPPAVERAVERQPLQSIGLVTDVEPFLRELADCLSRSKVSW
;
A
#
# COMPACT_ATOMS: atom_id res chain seq x y z
N GLY A 1 1.04 -4.36 15.62
CA GLY A 1 0.71 -2.96 15.31
C GLY A 1 -0.78 -2.81 15.07
N CYS A 2 -1.25 -1.68 14.54
CA CYS A 2 -2.66 -1.53 14.08
C CYS A 2 -2.90 -2.18 12.71
N VAL A 3 -1.83 -2.43 11.95
CA VAL A 3 -1.85 -3.09 10.64
C VAL A 3 -1.25 -4.48 10.78
N HIS A 4 -1.93 -5.49 10.23
CA HIS A 4 -1.48 -6.88 10.22
C HIS A 4 -1.04 -7.34 8.82
N ARG A 5 -1.64 -6.76 7.78
CA ARG A 5 -1.38 -7.12 6.39
C ARG A 5 -1.52 -5.89 5.50
N LEU A 6 -0.61 -5.73 4.55
CA LEU A 6 -0.63 -4.68 3.54
C LEU A 6 -0.86 -5.32 2.17
N PHE A 7 -1.95 -4.96 1.52
CA PHE A 7 -2.21 -5.31 0.12
C PHE A 7 -1.90 -4.10 -0.76
N ALA A 8 -0.98 -4.25 -1.70
CA ALA A 8 -0.57 -3.16 -2.57
C ALA A 8 -0.13 -3.66 -3.95
N GLY A 9 0.14 -2.74 -4.87
CA GLY A 9 0.73 -3.03 -6.18
C GLY A 9 2.24 -2.79 -6.21
N ASN A 10 2.89 -3.21 -7.30
CA ASN A 10 4.32 -2.92 -7.54
C ASN A 10 4.63 -1.42 -7.46
N ALA A 11 3.81 -0.57 -8.12
CA ALA A 11 4.04 0.86 -8.15
C ALA A 11 4.07 1.50 -6.74
N PHE A 12 3.16 1.10 -5.85
CA PHE A 12 3.14 1.60 -4.46
C PHE A 12 4.43 1.25 -3.73
N ALA A 13 4.84 -0.02 -3.78
CA ALA A 13 6.07 -0.46 -3.12
C ALA A 13 7.32 0.21 -3.73
N ALA A 14 7.35 0.37 -5.05
CA ALA A 14 8.46 1.01 -5.74
C ALA A 14 8.56 2.51 -5.43
N TYR A 15 7.45 3.24 -5.34
CA TYR A 15 7.45 4.65 -4.95
C TYR A 15 7.82 4.86 -3.48
N ASP A 16 7.39 3.97 -2.57
CA ASP A 16 7.84 4.02 -1.17
C ASP A 16 9.36 3.84 -1.05
N VAL A 17 9.91 2.86 -1.78
CA VAL A 17 11.36 2.63 -1.83
C VAL A 17 12.10 3.80 -2.50
N GLU A 18 11.57 4.32 -3.60
CA GLU A 18 12.15 5.49 -4.28
C GLU A 18 12.24 6.68 -3.33
N HIS A 19 11.16 6.95 -2.59
CA HIS A 19 11.12 8.03 -1.64
C HIS A 19 12.10 7.80 -0.48
N ALA A 20 12.21 6.56 0.02
CA ALA A 20 13.17 6.21 1.06
C ALA A 20 14.64 6.38 0.62
N PHE A 21 14.96 6.12 -0.65
CA PHE A 21 16.32 6.23 -1.17
C PHE A 21 16.69 7.63 -1.66
N PHE A 22 15.75 8.33 -2.28
CA PHE A 22 16.04 9.53 -3.07
C PHE A 22 15.18 10.74 -2.70
N GLY A 23 14.22 10.59 -1.79
CA GLY A 23 13.27 11.65 -1.43
C GLY A 23 12.22 11.94 -2.50
N THR A 24 12.25 11.23 -3.63
CA THR A 24 11.33 11.45 -4.76
C THR A 24 10.28 10.35 -4.88
N SER A 25 9.14 10.68 -5.49
CA SER A 25 8.17 9.70 -5.98
C SER A 25 7.84 10.02 -7.43
N LEU A 26 8.05 9.07 -8.34
CA LEU A 26 7.98 9.29 -9.78
C LEU A 26 8.93 10.42 -10.24
N GLY A 27 10.07 10.55 -9.56
CA GLY A 27 11.05 11.60 -9.83
C GLY A 27 10.63 13.01 -9.45
N LEU A 28 9.51 13.16 -8.73
CA LEU A 28 9.04 14.42 -8.18
C LEU A 28 9.42 14.52 -6.71
N ASP A 29 9.91 15.68 -6.30
CA ASP A 29 10.20 16.02 -4.90
C ASP A 29 9.18 17.09 -4.47
N PRO A 30 8.47 16.90 -3.34
CA PRO A 30 7.52 17.90 -2.86
C PRO A 30 8.17 19.26 -2.54
N ASP A 31 9.46 19.29 -2.22
CA ASP A 31 10.20 20.49 -1.84
C ASP A 31 11.01 21.09 -3.01
N VAL A 32 11.18 20.36 -4.13
CA VAL A 32 12.02 20.78 -5.26
C VAL A 32 11.33 20.58 -6.61
N ALA A 33 11.18 21.67 -7.38
CA ALA A 33 10.46 21.66 -8.66
C ALA A 33 11.05 20.75 -9.75
N ILE A 34 12.38 20.51 -9.74
CA ILE A 34 13.06 19.60 -10.69
C ILE A 34 14.18 18.84 -9.97
N PRO A 35 13.92 17.63 -9.47
CA PRO A 35 14.95 16.79 -8.86
C PRO A 35 15.97 16.35 -9.92
N ARG A 36 17.26 16.54 -9.66
CA ARG A 36 18.32 16.11 -10.60
C ARG A 36 18.27 14.60 -10.77
N GLY A 37 18.00 14.13 -12.00
CA GLY A 37 17.90 12.70 -12.30
C GLY A 37 16.61 12.04 -11.81
N GLY A 38 15.59 12.82 -11.42
CA GLY A 38 14.33 12.30 -10.87
C GLY A 38 13.69 11.21 -11.71
N HIS A 39 13.66 11.37 -13.03
CA HIS A 39 13.06 10.37 -13.94
C HIS A 39 13.72 8.98 -13.86
N GLU A 40 14.98 8.89 -13.44
CA GLU A 40 15.71 7.62 -13.31
C GLU A 40 15.57 6.99 -11.91
N ASN A 41 15.20 7.78 -10.89
CA ASN A 41 15.17 7.34 -9.50
C ASN A 41 14.25 6.13 -9.30
N HIS A 42 13.11 6.11 -10.00
CA HIS A 42 12.17 4.99 -9.93
C HIS A 42 12.81 3.66 -10.32
N LEU A 43 13.44 3.61 -11.49
CA LEU A 43 14.12 2.39 -11.97
C LEU A 43 15.36 2.07 -11.14
N ARG A 44 16.09 3.07 -10.65
CA ARG A 44 17.23 2.87 -9.74
C ARG A 44 16.79 2.23 -8.42
N ALA A 45 15.67 2.67 -7.86
CA ALA A 45 15.09 2.10 -6.64
C ALA A 45 14.71 0.63 -6.84
N ILE A 46 14.01 0.33 -7.93
CA ILE A 46 13.65 -1.05 -8.30
C ILE A 46 14.91 -1.92 -8.45
N ASN A 47 15.92 -1.44 -9.19
CA ASN A 47 17.14 -2.18 -9.42
C ASN A 47 17.91 -2.46 -8.13
N ALA A 48 18.00 -1.49 -7.22
CA ALA A 48 18.64 -1.67 -5.92
C ALA A 48 17.95 -2.78 -5.10
N ILE A 49 16.61 -2.83 -5.08
CA ILE A 49 15.88 -3.90 -4.38
C ILE A 49 16.04 -5.26 -5.09
N ARG A 50 16.12 -5.28 -6.41
CA ARG A 50 16.38 -6.49 -7.19
C ARG A 50 17.77 -7.06 -6.91
N GLU A 51 18.78 -6.20 -6.81
CA GLU A 51 20.17 -6.59 -6.56
C GLU A 51 20.34 -7.31 -5.23
N VAL A 52 19.66 -6.86 -4.18
CA VAL A 52 19.66 -7.51 -2.85
C VAL A 52 18.65 -8.66 -2.74
N GLY A 53 17.83 -8.90 -3.77
CA GLY A 53 16.90 -10.03 -3.83
C GLY A 53 15.53 -9.80 -3.18
N GLY A 54 15.16 -8.55 -2.86
CA GLY A 54 13.81 -8.19 -2.40
C GLY A 54 13.79 -7.32 -1.14
N ILE A 55 12.59 -6.83 -0.79
CA ILE A 55 12.38 -5.85 0.29
C ILE A 55 12.89 -6.38 1.65
N ALA A 56 12.54 -7.61 2.01
CA ALA A 56 12.98 -8.20 3.29
C ALA A 56 14.51 -8.35 3.39
N ALA A 57 15.18 -8.65 2.27
CA ALA A 57 16.64 -8.68 2.24
C ALA A 57 17.23 -7.27 2.36
N ALA A 58 16.67 -6.30 1.63
CA ALA A 58 17.07 -4.90 1.69
C ALA A 58 17.01 -4.33 3.12
N VAL A 59 15.97 -4.67 3.88
CA VAL A 59 15.82 -4.23 5.28
C VAL A 59 16.86 -4.92 6.18
N ARG A 60 17.01 -6.24 6.09
CA ARG A 60 18.00 -7.00 6.89
C ARG A 60 19.44 -6.54 6.64
N GLU A 61 19.77 -6.21 5.40
CA GLU A 61 21.09 -5.70 5.00
C GLU A 61 21.26 -4.19 5.25
N LYS A 62 20.22 -3.52 5.79
CA LYS A 62 20.20 -2.07 6.07
C LYS A 62 20.40 -1.21 4.82
N VAL A 63 20.04 -1.73 3.65
CA VAL A 63 19.96 -0.97 2.40
C VAL A 63 18.71 -0.11 2.40
N LEU A 64 17.56 -0.68 2.80
CA LEU A 64 16.32 0.05 3.04
C LEU A 64 16.15 0.27 4.55
N THR A 65 16.16 1.52 5.00
CA THR A 65 16.19 1.88 6.43
C THR A 65 15.00 2.73 6.89
N SER A 66 14.07 3.04 5.99
CA SER A 66 12.89 3.87 6.24
C SER A 66 11.80 3.56 5.21
N GLY A 67 10.62 4.16 5.38
CA GLY A 67 9.46 3.94 4.51
C GLY A 67 8.48 2.88 5.04
N ILE A 68 7.35 2.76 4.36
CA ILE A 68 6.26 1.86 4.69
C ILE A 68 6.71 0.40 4.54
N MET A 69 7.44 0.08 3.47
CA MET A 69 7.92 -1.27 3.21
C MET A 69 8.94 -1.72 4.27
N HIS A 70 9.81 -0.81 4.72
CA HIS A 70 10.70 -1.05 5.86
C HIS A 70 9.93 -1.32 7.16
N ALA A 71 8.99 -0.42 7.50
CA ALA A 71 8.18 -0.55 8.71
C ALA A 71 7.35 -1.85 8.72
N CYS A 72 6.89 -2.29 7.54
CA CYS A 72 6.18 -3.57 7.42
C CYS A 72 7.09 -4.76 7.76
N VAL A 73 8.33 -4.78 7.29
CA VAL A 73 9.28 -5.86 7.61
C VAL A 73 9.67 -5.84 9.09
N GLU A 74 9.99 -4.66 9.65
CA GLU A 74 10.37 -4.50 11.07
C GLU A 74 9.25 -4.89 12.06
N HIS A 75 8.00 -4.85 11.61
CA HIS A 75 6.82 -5.14 12.44
C HIS A 75 6.07 -6.41 12.02
N ASP A 76 6.70 -7.28 11.24
CA ASP A 76 6.12 -8.56 10.78
C ASP A 76 4.74 -8.39 10.12
N VAL A 77 4.53 -7.29 9.39
CA VAL A 77 3.33 -7.05 8.59
C VAL A 77 3.42 -7.91 7.33
N ASP A 78 2.39 -8.72 7.10
CA ASP A 78 2.30 -9.57 5.92
C ASP A 78 2.09 -8.71 4.66
N ILE A 79 3.11 -8.63 3.82
CA ILE A 79 3.09 -7.84 2.58
C ILE A 79 2.58 -8.73 1.44
N VAL A 80 1.50 -8.31 0.78
CA VAL A 80 0.94 -8.96 -0.41
C VAL A 80 1.00 -7.98 -1.58
N LEU A 81 1.93 -8.21 -2.50
CA LEU A 81 2.08 -7.38 -3.70
C LEU A 81 1.48 -8.06 -4.93
N ILE A 82 0.55 -7.36 -5.57
CA ILE A 82 -0.19 -7.84 -6.74
C ILE A 82 0.34 -7.10 -7.97
N GLY A 83 0.75 -7.86 -8.98
CA GLY A 83 1.21 -7.32 -10.25
C GLY A 83 0.08 -6.82 -11.12
N ALA A 84 0.37 -5.85 -11.96
CA ALA A 84 -0.54 -5.31 -12.95
C ALA A 84 0.14 -5.12 -14.31
N VAL A 85 -0.66 -5.11 -15.36
CA VAL A 85 -0.19 -4.73 -16.70
C VAL A 85 0.33 -3.30 -16.64
N GLY A 86 1.56 -3.09 -17.13
CA GLY A 86 2.26 -1.80 -17.11
C GLY A 86 3.20 -1.63 -15.91
N ASP A 87 3.34 -2.63 -15.03
CA ASP A 87 4.34 -2.58 -13.97
C ASP A 87 5.76 -2.60 -14.53
N GLU A 88 6.61 -1.71 -14.03
CA GLU A 88 8.04 -1.65 -14.35
C GLU A 88 8.84 -2.50 -13.36
N GLY A 89 9.77 -3.33 -13.88
CA GLY A 89 10.71 -4.10 -13.05
C GLY A 89 10.29 -5.55 -12.80
N PRO A 90 9.10 -5.81 -12.26
CA PRO A 90 8.69 -5.48 -10.88
C PRO A 90 9.74 -5.80 -9.80
N ILE A 91 9.49 -5.32 -8.58
CA ILE A 91 10.28 -5.69 -7.37
C ILE A 91 10.10 -7.19 -7.06
N PRO A 92 11.15 -7.91 -6.61
CA PRO A 92 11.03 -9.29 -6.16
C PRO A 92 9.97 -9.43 -5.06
N GLY A 93 9.09 -10.43 -5.21
CA GLY A 93 7.95 -10.67 -4.31
C GLY A 93 6.59 -10.23 -4.87
N VAL A 94 6.56 -9.47 -5.96
CA VAL A 94 5.32 -9.17 -6.68
C VAL A 94 4.79 -10.41 -7.38
N THR A 95 3.53 -10.77 -7.11
CA THR A 95 2.86 -11.88 -7.80
C THR A 95 2.29 -11.38 -9.12
N THR A 96 2.84 -11.84 -10.25
CA THR A 96 2.43 -11.39 -11.60
C THR A 96 1.37 -12.28 -12.25
N ASP A 97 1.25 -13.54 -11.82
CA ASP A 97 0.23 -14.45 -12.30
C ASP A 97 -1.12 -14.12 -11.63
N VAL A 98 -2.12 -13.77 -12.43
CA VAL A 98 -3.45 -13.36 -11.94
C VAL A 98 -4.17 -14.49 -11.21
N ILE A 99 -4.04 -15.73 -11.68
CA ILE A 99 -4.70 -16.89 -11.06
C ILE A 99 -4.05 -17.18 -9.70
N GLU A 100 -2.73 -17.02 -9.59
CA GLU A 100 -2.03 -17.15 -8.32
C GLU A 100 -2.40 -16.00 -7.35
N CYS A 101 -2.52 -14.77 -7.86
CA CYS A 101 -3.02 -13.64 -7.07
C CYS A 101 -4.38 -13.94 -6.44
N GLU A 102 -5.34 -14.47 -7.21
CA GLU A 102 -6.66 -14.81 -6.69
C GLU A 102 -6.60 -15.84 -5.55
N LYS A 103 -5.76 -16.87 -5.66
CA LYS A 103 -5.60 -17.89 -4.61
C LYS A 103 -5.01 -17.28 -3.33
N ILE A 104 -4.00 -16.42 -3.48
CA ILE A 104 -3.40 -15.69 -2.36
C ILE A 104 -4.45 -14.82 -1.69
N LEU A 105 -5.20 -14.03 -2.46
CA LEU A 105 -6.26 -13.17 -1.93
C LEU A 105 -7.33 -13.94 -1.17
N ARG A 106 -7.86 -15.04 -1.72
CA ARG A 106 -8.85 -15.88 -1.04
C ARG A 106 -8.34 -16.44 0.28
N THR A 107 -7.07 -16.83 0.32
CA THR A 107 -6.46 -17.41 1.51
C THR A 107 -6.22 -16.34 2.57
N LYS A 108 -5.61 -15.23 2.16
CA LYS A 108 -5.22 -14.14 3.05
C LYS A 108 -6.44 -13.40 3.57
N LEU A 109 -7.47 -13.12 2.77
CA LEU A 109 -8.61 -12.31 3.23
C LEU A 109 -9.61 -13.06 4.13
N ARG A 110 -9.42 -14.37 4.38
CA ARG A 110 -10.39 -15.21 5.09
C ARG A 110 -10.61 -14.83 6.56
N ASP A 111 -9.57 -14.35 7.23
CA ASP A 111 -9.56 -14.01 8.65
C ASP A 111 -9.68 -12.48 8.92
N VAL A 112 -9.85 -11.70 7.86
CA VAL A 112 -9.94 -10.24 7.95
C VAL A 112 -11.30 -9.84 8.53
N THR A 113 -11.29 -8.96 9.54
CA THR A 113 -12.50 -8.40 10.16
C THR A 113 -12.69 -6.92 9.86
N HIS A 114 -11.61 -6.21 9.54
CA HIS A 114 -11.59 -4.79 9.22
C HIS A 114 -10.65 -4.55 8.03
N VAL A 115 -11.05 -3.70 7.10
CA VAL A 115 -10.23 -3.29 5.97
C VAL A 115 -10.30 -1.77 5.77
N MET A 116 -9.18 -1.18 5.39
CA MET A 116 -9.10 0.20 4.95
C MET A 116 -8.65 0.22 3.49
N LEU A 117 -9.48 0.83 2.64
CA LEU A 117 -9.28 0.96 1.21
C LEU A 117 -8.86 2.41 0.95
N LEU A 118 -7.60 2.61 0.55
CA LEU A 118 -6.98 3.93 0.46
C LEU A 118 -6.58 4.23 -0.99
N ALA A 119 -7.16 5.28 -1.57
CA ALA A 119 -6.76 5.91 -2.85
C ALA A 119 -6.50 4.95 -4.03
N THR A 120 -7.21 3.82 -4.12
CA THR A 120 -6.93 2.78 -5.13
C THR A 120 -8.19 2.04 -5.58
N LEU A 121 -8.99 2.65 -6.45
CA LEU A 121 -10.22 2.00 -6.96
C LEU A 121 -9.99 0.58 -7.51
N ARG A 122 -8.95 0.37 -8.32
CA ARG A 122 -8.70 -0.93 -8.98
C ARG A 122 -8.42 -2.06 -7.99
N TYR A 123 -7.53 -1.83 -7.02
CA TYR A 123 -7.22 -2.82 -6.00
C TYR A 123 -8.37 -2.96 -5.00
N SER A 124 -9.01 -1.86 -4.63
CA SER A 124 -10.10 -1.84 -3.67
C SER A 124 -11.32 -2.65 -4.14
N LEU A 125 -11.69 -2.54 -5.42
CA LEU A 125 -12.77 -3.36 -6.00
C LEU A 125 -12.37 -4.83 -6.12
N ALA A 126 -11.12 -5.11 -6.54
CA ALA A 126 -10.62 -6.47 -6.65
C ALA A 126 -10.55 -7.17 -5.29
N LEU A 127 -10.07 -6.49 -4.24
CA LEU A 127 -10.03 -7.01 -2.88
C LEU A 127 -11.45 -7.19 -2.33
N GLY A 128 -12.32 -6.20 -2.55
CA GLY A 128 -13.74 -6.27 -2.20
C GLY A 128 -14.41 -7.55 -2.73
N ALA A 129 -14.00 -8.04 -3.91
CA ALA A 129 -14.44 -9.31 -4.51
C ALA A 129 -14.38 -10.51 -3.58
N PHE A 130 -13.36 -10.54 -2.72
CA PHE A 130 -13.02 -11.69 -1.88
C PHE A 130 -13.36 -11.48 -0.40
N LEU A 131 -13.82 -10.28 -0.01
CA LEU A 131 -14.21 -10.00 1.37
C LEU A 131 -15.53 -10.69 1.72
N THR A 132 -15.61 -11.20 2.95
CA THR A 132 -16.84 -11.76 3.50
C THR A 132 -17.82 -10.66 3.90
N ASN A 133 -19.11 -10.97 4.02
CA ASN A 133 -20.17 -9.98 4.29
C ASN A 133 -20.12 -9.31 5.67
N ASN A 134 -19.22 -9.74 6.56
CA ASN A 134 -19.09 -9.22 7.93
C ASN A 134 -17.83 -8.38 8.14
N VAL A 135 -17.08 -8.08 7.06
CA VAL A 135 -15.87 -7.26 7.16
C VAL A 135 -16.27 -5.79 7.23
N LYS A 136 -15.83 -5.10 8.27
CA LYS A 136 -16.01 -3.65 8.36
C LYS A 136 -15.04 -2.95 7.42
N THR A 137 -15.57 -2.13 6.54
CA THR A 137 -14.81 -1.52 5.46
C THR A 137 -14.81 -0.02 5.61
N VAL A 138 -13.64 0.61 5.56
CA VAL A 138 -13.50 2.06 5.45
C VAL A 138 -12.87 2.36 4.11
N CYS A 139 -13.53 3.14 3.26
CA CYS A 139 -13.01 3.58 1.98
C CYS A 139 -12.71 5.08 2.02
N VAL A 140 -11.50 5.45 1.65
CA VAL A 140 -11.03 6.83 1.57
C VAL A 140 -10.45 7.04 0.18
N ASP A 141 -11.09 7.90 -0.60
CA ASP A 141 -10.64 8.26 -1.94
C ASP A 141 -11.05 9.70 -2.24
N ILE A 142 -10.29 10.39 -3.09
CA ILE A 142 -10.65 11.75 -3.54
C ILE A 142 -11.75 11.71 -4.59
N ASP A 143 -11.91 10.58 -5.28
CA ASP A 143 -12.89 10.37 -6.35
C ASP A 143 -14.23 9.85 -5.78
N PRO A 144 -15.33 10.63 -5.82
CA PRO A 144 -16.62 10.19 -5.28
C PRO A 144 -17.18 8.88 -5.88
N PRO A 145 -17.14 8.67 -7.22
CA PRO A 145 -17.54 7.40 -7.84
C PRO A 145 -16.74 6.19 -7.33
N ALA A 146 -15.46 6.37 -6.99
CA ALA A 146 -14.65 5.31 -6.43
C ALA A 146 -15.19 4.88 -5.05
N VAL A 147 -15.50 5.85 -4.19
CA VAL A 147 -16.08 5.64 -2.86
C VAL A 147 -17.47 4.98 -2.97
N GLU A 148 -18.32 5.49 -3.86
CA GLU A 148 -19.67 4.96 -4.08
C GLU A 148 -19.62 3.46 -4.42
N ARG A 149 -18.82 3.07 -5.42
CA ARG A 149 -18.68 1.67 -5.83
C ARG A 149 -18.13 0.75 -4.73
N ALA A 150 -17.22 1.26 -3.89
CA ALA A 150 -16.67 0.49 -2.78
C ALA A 150 -17.71 0.26 -1.67
N VAL A 151 -18.56 1.26 -1.39
CA VAL A 151 -19.57 1.22 -0.33
C VAL A 151 -20.82 0.43 -0.75
N GLU A 152 -21.27 0.55 -2.00
CA GLU A 152 -22.47 -0.11 -2.54
C GLU A 152 -22.51 -1.62 -2.31
N ARG A 153 -21.35 -2.25 -2.24
CA ARG A 153 -21.23 -3.70 -2.07
C ARG A 153 -21.64 -4.18 -0.67
N GLN A 154 -21.36 -3.38 0.36
CA GLN A 154 -21.59 -3.74 1.76
C GLN A 154 -22.08 -2.51 2.56
N PRO A 155 -23.22 -1.89 2.21
CA PRO A 155 -23.61 -0.58 2.72
C PRO A 155 -23.79 -0.53 4.24
N LEU A 156 -24.12 -1.66 4.87
CA LEU A 156 -24.27 -1.76 6.32
C LEU A 156 -22.96 -1.98 7.08
N GLN A 157 -21.88 -2.33 6.38
CA GLN A 157 -20.55 -2.60 6.96
C GLN A 157 -19.49 -1.63 6.45
N SER A 158 -19.83 -0.74 5.51
CA SER A 158 -18.91 0.15 4.83
C SER A 158 -19.14 1.61 5.22
N ILE A 159 -18.05 2.34 5.45
CA ILE A 159 -18.03 3.80 5.59
C ILE A 159 -17.19 4.35 4.44
N GLY A 160 -17.75 5.31 3.69
CA GLY A 160 -17.06 6.00 2.61
C GLY A 160 -16.73 7.45 2.98
N LEU A 161 -15.51 7.88 2.69
CA LEU A 161 -15.02 9.23 2.93
C LEU A 161 -14.42 9.78 1.63
N VAL A 162 -15.02 10.85 1.10
CA VAL A 162 -14.49 11.56 -0.07
C VAL A 162 -13.52 12.62 0.42
N THR A 163 -12.23 12.31 0.44
CA THR A 163 -11.17 13.21 0.92
C THR A 163 -9.80 12.75 0.43
N ASP A 164 -8.80 13.63 0.55
CA ASP A 164 -7.41 13.26 0.29
C ASP A 164 -6.92 12.29 1.38
N VAL A 165 -6.17 11.27 0.95
CA VAL A 165 -5.67 10.19 1.81
C VAL A 165 -4.59 10.67 2.78
N GLU A 166 -3.75 11.64 2.37
CA GLU A 166 -2.65 12.15 3.20
C GLU A 166 -3.14 12.82 4.48
N PRO A 167 -4.02 13.85 4.42
CA PRO A 167 -4.49 14.51 5.64
C PRO A 167 -5.36 13.58 6.48
N PHE A 168 -6.10 12.65 5.86
CA PHE A 168 -6.85 11.63 6.57
C PHE A 168 -5.93 10.74 7.42
N LEU A 169 -4.84 10.21 6.84
CA LEU A 169 -3.90 9.36 7.55
C LEU A 169 -3.17 10.11 8.66
N ARG A 170 -2.86 11.40 8.44
CA ARG A 170 -2.26 12.27 9.46
C ARG A 170 -3.17 12.43 10.67
N GLU A 171 -4.43 12.80 10.44
CA GLU A 171 -5.41 12.96 11.54
C GLU A 171 -5.69 11.63 12.24
N LEU A 172 -5.75 10.52 11.50
CA LEU A 172 -5.92 9.19 12.06
C LEU A 172 -4.75 8.82 12.98
N ALA A 173 -3.51 9.08 12.55
CA ALA A 173 -2.32 8.84 13.36
C ALA A 173 -2.34 9.66 14.65
N ASP A 174 -2.75 10.93 14.58
CA ASP A 174 -2.90 11.81 15.75
C ASP A 174 -3.98 11.28 16.70
N CYS A 175 -5.14 10.85 16.19
CA CYS A 175 -6.21 10.26 16.99
C CYS A 175 -5.76 8.95 17.68
N LEU A 176 -5.02 8.09 16.98
CA LEU A 176 -4.49 6.83 17.53
C LEU A 176 -3.42 7.08 18.58
N SER A 177 -2.56 8.09 18.41
CA SER A 177 -1.54 8.44 19.40
C SER A 177 -2.17 8.98 20.70
N ARG A 178 -3.18 9.85 20.60
CA ARG A 178 -3.93 10.37 21.75
C ARG A 178 -4.69 9.27 22.49
N SER A 179 -5.29 8.32 21.76
CA SER A 179 -6.06 7.21 22.35
C SER A 179 -5.18 6.21 23.12
N LYS A 180 -3.87 6.16 22.85
CA LYS A 180 -2.92 5.36 23.64
C LYS A 180 -2.54 6.00 24.98
N VAL A 181 -2.84 7.28 25.17
CA VAL A 181 -2.56 8.02 26.41
C VAL A 181 -3.69 7.85 27.45
N SER A 182 -4.81 7.21 27.07
CA SER A 182 -6.01 7.07 27.93
C SER A 182 -6.23 5.68 28.57
N TRP A 183 -5.17 4.89 28.79
CA TRP A 183 -5.23 3.63 29.55
C TRP A 183 -4.12 3.53 30.60
#